data_AF-A0A2M9ECS2-F1
#
_entry.id   AF-A0A2M9ECS2-F1
#
_cell.length_a   1.000
_cell.length_b   1.000
_cell.length_c   1.000
_cell.angle_alpha   90.00
_cell.angle_beta   90.00
_cell.angle_gamma   90.00
#
_symmetry.space_group_name_H-M   'P 1'
#
loop_
_entity.id
_entity.type
_entity.pdbx_description
1 polymer ?
#
loop_
_entity_poly.entity_id
_entity_poly.type
_entity_poly.pdbx_seq_one_letter_code
_entity_poly.pdbx_strand_id
1 'polypeptide(L)'
;MSKLKRLTETSPAFKRYWRRSLPLMLLALPLGATIGYLSAPSMGEHSLWLRLPVLAMMAALLLWSLLDYLRFLRECDEFERKLEHIALLWSSGLVMSCAVLLWTAQAIRLAPLSAAHVLEVLILGFIASWLLIRLFLHWRNL
;
A
#
# COMPACT_ATOMS: atom_id res chain seq x y z
N MET A 1 -27.49 -7.20 -23.21
CA MET A 1 -27.00 -6.93 -21.84
C MET A 1 -26.65 -5.46 -21.73
N SER A 2 -27.38 -4.69 -20.90
CA SER A 2 -27.20 -3.24 -20.77
C SER A 2 -25.80 -2.91 -20.23
N LYS A 3 -25.22 -1.77 -20.64
CA LYS A 3 -23.94 -1.26 -20.13
C LYS A 3 -23.88 -1.20 -18.59
N LEU A 4 -25.04 -1.06 -17.92
CA LEU A 4 -25.17 -1.12 -16.47
C LEU A 4 -24.84 -2.49 -15.85
N LYS A 5 -25.23 -3.61 -16.48
CA LYS A 5 -24.99 -4.95 -15.92
C LYS A 5 -23.50 -5.35 -15.94
N ARG A 6 -22.75 -4.75 -16.87
CA ARG A 6 -21.28 -4.89 -16.97
C ARG A 6 -20.52 -4.04 -15.94
N LEU A 7 -21.16 -2.99 -15.40
CA LEU A 7 -20.58 -2.13 -14.36
C LEU A 7 -20.61 -2.80 -12.98
N THR A 8 -21.57 -3.70 -12.75
CA THR A 8 -21.80 -4.35 -11.45
C THR A 8 -21.06 -5.68 -11.25
N GLU A 9 -20.66 -6.34 -12.34
CA GLU A 9 -19.98 -7.64 -12.27
C GLU A 9 -18.46 -7.47 -12.41
N THR A 10 -17.78 -7.31 -11.26
CA THR A 10 -16.31 -7.40 -11.19
C THR A 10 -15.81 -8.73 -11.76
N SER A 11 -14.80 -8.70 -12.63
CA SER A 11 -14.29 -9.89 -13.29
C SER A 11 -13.74 -10.90 -12.27
N PRO A 12 -13.75 -12.21 -12.59
CA PRO A 12 -13.10 -13.21 -11.76
C PRO A 12 -11.62 -12.90 -11.53
N ALA A 13 -10.94 -12.28 -12.50
CA ALA A 13 -9.54 -11.88 -12.38
C ALA A 13 -9.37 -10.78 -11.33
N PHE A 14 -10.22 -9.75 -11.35
CA PHE A 14 -10.22 -8.68 -10.34
C PHE A 14 -10.52 -9.23 -8.94
N LYS A 15 -11.50 -10.14 -8.80
CA LYS A 15 -11.82 -10.79 -7.51
C LYS A 15 -10.66 -11.64 -6.98
N ARG A 16 -9.96 -12.39 -7.86
CA ARG A 16 -8.78 -13.18 -7.49
C ARG A 16 -7.62 -12.28 -7.06
N TYR A 17 -7.35 -11.24 -7.83
CA TYR A 17 -6.33 -10.25 -7.51
C TYR A 17 -6.61 -9.62 -6.14
N TRP A 18 -7.85 -9.17 -5.91
CA TRP A 18 -8.29 -8.59 -4.64
C TRP A 18 -8.07 -9.53 -3.45
N ARG A 19 -8.53 -10.78 -3.56
CA ARG A 19 -8.39 -11.77 -2.48
C ARG A 19 -6.92 -12.06 -2.14
N ARG A 20 -6.01 -11.94 -3.11
CA ARG A 20 -4.57 -12.14 -2.89
C ARG A 20 -3.87 -10.88 -2.38
N SER A 21 -4.21 -9.70 -2.91
CA SER A 21 -3.54 -8.45 -2.54
C SER A 21 -3.91 -7.97 -1.14
N LEU A 22 -5.15 -8.19 -0.70
CA LEU A 22 -5.64 -7.73 0.60
C LEU A 22 -4.83 -8.27 1.80
N PRO A 23 -4.62 -9.60 1.95
CA PRO A 23 -3.82 -10.12 3.06
C PRO A 23 -2.35 -9.68 2.98
N LEU A 24 -1.77 -9.56 1.79
CA LEU A 24 -0.38 -9.08 1.62
C LEU A 24 -0.22 -7.65 2.14
N MET A 25 -1.20 -6.80 1.87
CA MET A 25 -1.25 -5.43 2.38
C MET A 25 -1.45 -5.35 3.89
N LEU A 26 -2.35 -6.17 4.42
CA LEU A 26 -2.58 -6.24 5.87
C LEU A 26 -1.36 -6.76 6.62
N LEU A 27 -0.56 -7.65 6.00
CA LEU A 27 0.70 -8.15 6.57
C LEU A 27 1.84 -7.13 6.50
N ALA A 28 1.87 -6.27 5.49
CA ALA A 28 2.89 -5.22 5.37
C ALA A 28 2.84 -4.20 6.53
N LEU A 29 1.64 -3.91 7.05
CA LEU A 29 1.43 -2.98 8.17
C LEU A 29 2.19 -3.40 9.47
N PRO A 30 1.94 -4.60 10.05
CA PRO A 30 2.64 -5.04 11.25
C PRO A 30 4.13 -5.29 10.99
N LEU A 31 4.53 -5.72 9.78
CA LEU A 31 5.95 -5.87 9.43
C LEU A 31 6.69 -4.53 9.43
N GLY A 32 6.05 -3.47 8.92
CA GLY A 32 6.58 -2.11 8.96
C GLY A 32 6.76 -1.61 10.39
N ALA A 33 5.73 -1.77 11.22
CA ALA A 33 5.79 -1.44 12.64
C ALA A 33 6.85 -2.25 13.40
N THR A 34 7.03 -3.53 13.04
CA THR A 34 8.04 -4.41 13.63
C THR A 34 9.45 -3.93 13.28
N ILE A 35 9.72 -3.52 12.04
CA ILE A 35 11.00 -2.89 11.67
C ILE A 35 11.22 -1.58 12.42
N GLY A 36 10.19 -0.74 12.54
CA GLY A 36 10.24 0.52 13.29
C GLY A 36 10.63 0.29 14.75
N TYR A 37 9.94 -0.64 15.41
CA TYR A 37 10.23 -1.05 16.78
C TYR A 37 11.64 -1.64 16.95
N LEU A 38 12.06 -2.55 16.06
CA LEU A 38 13.40 -3.15 16.09
C LEU A 38 14.51 -2.13 15.77
N SER A 39 14.17 -1.02 15.13
CA SER A 39 15.08 0.09 14.81
C SER A 39 15.13 1.16 15.90
N ALA A 40 14.36 1.00 16.99
CA ALA A 40 14.38 1.93 18.11
C ALA A 40 15.78 1.98 18.77
N PRO A 41 16.25 3.15 19.22
CA PRO A 41 17.56 3.30 19.87
C PRO A 41 17.76 2.40 21.10
N SER A 42 16.66 2.01 21.75
CA SER A 42 16.66 1.15 22.94
C SER A 42 16.98 -0.32 22.67
N MET A 43 16.94 -0.79 21.41
CA MET A 43 17.06 -2.22 21.07
C MET A 43 18.51 -2.71 20.80
N GLY A 44 19.50 -1.81 20.83
CA GLY A 44 20.92 -2.16 20.67
C GLY A 44 21.30 -2.83 19.34
N GLU A 45 22.60 -3.09 19.15
CA GLU A 45 23.15 -3.69 17.91
C GLU A 45 22.76 -5.16 17.71
N HIS A 46 22.32 -5.86 18.76
CA HIS A 46 21.93 -7.27 18.70
C HIS A 46 20.63 -7.55 17.93
N SER A 47 19.93 -6.51 17.47
CA SER A 47 18.70 -6.63 16.68
C SER A 47 18.92 -6.90 15.18
N LEU A 48 20.16 -6.86 14.67
CA LEU A 48 20.46 -7.10 13.25
C LEU A 48 19.94 -8.46 12.74
N TRP A 49 20.07 -9.51 13.55
CA TRP A 49 19.58 -10.86 13.25
C TRP A 49 18.06 -10.96 13.12
N LEU A 50 17.32 -10.03 13.73
CA LEU A 50 15.87 -9.93 13.61
C LEU A 50 15.45 -8.97 12.48
N ARG A 51 16.22 -7.91 12.23
CA ARG A 51 15.96 -6.93 11.15
C ARG A 51 16.08 -7.56 9.76
N LEU A 52 17.10 -8.41 9.53
CA LEU A 52 17.34 -9.03 8.23
C LEU A 52 16.20 -9.95 7.76
N PRO A 53 15.70 -10.89 8.58
CA PRO A 53 14.53 -11.69 8.21
C PRO A 53 13.27 -10.86 7.96
N VAL A 54 13.03 -9.81 8.76
CA VAL A 54 11.86 -8.94 8.57
C VAL A 54 11.97 -8.15 7.26
N LEU A 55 13.16 -7.64 6.93
CA LEU A 55 13.43 -7.00 5.64
C LEU A 55 13.26 -7.98 4.47
N ALA A 56 13.79 -9.20 4.60
CA ALA A 56 13.64 -10.25 3.59
C ALA A 56 12.18 -10.62 3.37
N MET A 57 11.39 -10.73 4.45
CA MET A 57 9.95 -10.95 4.37
C MET A 57 9.24 -9.80 3.65
N MET A 58 9.59 -8.56 3.97
CA MET A 58 9.03 -7.38 3.29
C MET A 58 9.36 -7.36 1.80
N ALA A 59 10.60 -7.68 1.43
CA ALA A 59 11.02 -7.79 0.04
C ALA A 59 10.28 -8.93 -0.70
N ALA A 60 10.08 -10.08 -0.04
CA ALA A 60 9.31 -11.19 -0.59
C ALA A 60 7.83 -10.81 -0.80
N LEU A 61 7.21 -10.10 0.14
CA LEU A 61 5.85 -9.60 -0.01
C LEU A 61 5.73 -8.60 -1.17
N LEU A 62 6.71 -7.70 -1.32
CA LEU A 62 6.74 -6.76 -2.43
C LEU A 62 6.85 -7.50 -3.77
N LEU A 63 7.80 -8.44 -3.88
CA LEU A 63 7.97 -9.25 -5.08
C LEU A 63 6.71 -10.03 -5.42
N TRP A 64 6.07 -10.64 -4.41
CA TRP A 64 4.81 -11.35 -4.59
C TRP A 64 3.69 -10.43 -5.08
N SER A 65 3.56 -9.24 -4.48
CA SER A 65 2.56 -8.24 -4.88
C SER A 65 2.76 -7.79 -6.33
N LEU A 66 4.01 -7.64 -6.77
CA LEU A 66 4.37 -7.30 -8.14
C LEU A 66 4.00 -8.43 -9.10
N LEU A 67 4.30 -9.68 -8.75
CA LEU A 67 3.93 -10.84 -9.57
C LEU A 67 2.42 -10.98 -9.71
N ASP A 68 1.66 -10.80 -8.63
CA ASP A 68 0.20 -10.83 -8.69
C ASP A 68 -0.37 -9.64 -9.47
N TYR A 69 0.24 -8.46 -9.41
CA TYR A 69 -0.14 -7.31 -10.24
C TYR A 69 0.14 -7.58 -11.73
N LEU A 70 1.29 -8.15 -12.07
CA LEU A 70 1.62 -8.52 -13.46
C LEU A 70 0.66 -9.59 -14.01
N ARG A 71 0.26 -10.55 -13.19
CA ARG A 71 -0.77 -11.54 -13.55
C ARG A 71 -2.12 -10.87 -13.77
N PHE A 72 -2.52 -9.98 -12.87
CA PHE A 72 -3.75 -9.19 -13.02
C PHE A 72 -3.75 -8.41 -14.34
N LEU A 73 -2.66 -7.70 -14.67
CA LEU A 73 -2.55 -6.95 -15.92
C LEU A 73 -2.74 -7.80 -17.18
N ARG A 74 -2.35 -9.08 -17.14
CA ARG A 74 -2.53 -10.02 -18.26
C ARG A 74 -3.97 -10.52 -18.38
N GLU A 75 -4.68 -10.65 -17.28
CA GLU A 75 -6.02 -11.27 -17.22
C GLU A 75 -7.17 -10.26 -17.19
N CYS A 76 -6.92 -9.02 -16.77
CA CYS A 76 -7.94 -7.98 -16.61
C CYS A 76 -8.35 -7.33 -17.93
N ASP A 77 -9.57 -6.79 -17.97
CA ASP A 77 -10.00 -5.95 -19.08
C ASP A 77 -9.42 -4.52 -18.98
N GLU A 78 -9.58 -3.74 -20.05
CA GLU A 78 -9.04 -2.37 -20.11
C GLU A 78 -9.69 -1.44 -19.07
N PHE A 79 -10.95 -1.69 -18.70
CA PHE A 79 -11.67 -0.90 -17.72
C PHE A 79 -11.11 -1.11 -16.31
N GLU A 80 -10.94 -2.36 -15.89
CA GLU A 80 -10.35 -2.75 -14.61
C GLU A 80 -8.91 -2.27 -14.50
N ARG A 81 -8.14 -2.32 -15.60
CA ARG A 81 -6.78 -1.77 -15.65
C ARG A 81 -6.75 -0.27 -15.42
N LYS A 82 -7.68 0.48 -16.03
CA LYS A 82 -7.80 1.93 -15.84
C LYS A 82 -8.22 2.27 -14.41
N LEU A 83 -9.19 1.54 -13.87
CA LEU A 83 -9.66 1.72 -12.50
C LEU A 83 -8.53 1.51 -11.49
N GLU A 84 -7.71 0.48 -11.70
CA GLU A 84 -6.56 0.21 -10.85
C GLU A 84 -5.47 1.28 -10.95
N HIS A 85 -5.16 1.75 -12.17
CA HIS A 85 -4.23 2.86 -12.35
C HIS A 85 -4.71 4.13 -11.67
N ILE A 86 -6.01 4.45 -11.76
CA ILE A 86 -6.60 5.61 -11.09
C ILE A 86 -6.44 5.47 -9.57
N ALA A 87 -6.71 4.28 -9.01
CA ALA A 87 -6.53 4.04 -7.59
C ALA A 87 -5.09 4.24 -7.13
N LEU A 88 -4.11 3.70 -7.89
CA LEU A 88 -2.69 3.88 -7.61
C LEU A 88 -2.24 5.34 -7.72
N LEU A 89 -2.69 6.06 -8.75
CA LEU A 89 -2.35 7.47 -8.98
C LEU A 89 -2.88 8.37 -7.86
N TRP A 90 -4.11 8.14 -7.40
CA TRP A 90 -4.68 8.89 -6.28
C TRP A 90 -3.94 8.62 -4.98
N SER A 91 -3.60 7.35 -4.73
CA SER A 91 -2.88 6.95 -3.51
C SER A 91 -1.48 7.56 -3.48
N SER A 92 -0.76 7.53 -4.61
CA SER A 92 0.57 8.15 -4.72
C SER A 92 0.49 9.68 -4.62
N GLY A 93 -0.49 10.32 -5.23
CA GLY A 93 -0.71 11.77 -5.12
C GLY A 93 -0.99 12.22 -3.68
N LEU A 94 -1.79 11.46 -2.93
CA LEU A 94 -2.07 11.73 -1.52
C LEU A 94 -0.81 11.59 -0.68
N VAL A 95 -0.02 10.53 -0.89
CA VAL A 95 1.24 10.31 -0.17
C VAL A 95 2.26 11.41 -0.48
N MET A 96 2.39 11.82 -1.74
CA MET A 96 3.26 12.95 -2.10
C MET A 96 2.81 14.25 -1.42
N SER A 97 1.50 14.50 -1.35
CA SER A 97 0.95 15.67 -0.67
C SER A 97 1.23 15.62 0.84
N CYS A 98 1.06 14.45 1.46
CA CYS A 98 1.44 14.22 2.87
C CYS A 98 2.94 14.41 3.09
N ALA A 99 3.80 13.95 2.17
CA ALA A 99 5.25 14.13 2.27
C ALA A 99 5.64 15.61 2.26
N VAL A 100 5.05 16.41 1.35
CA VAL A 100 5.27 17.86 1.30
C VAL A 100 4.80 18.54 2.59
N LEU A 101 3.65 18.13 3.13
CA LEU A 101 3.12 18.67 4.38
C LEU A 101 4.05 18.36 5.58
N LEU A 102 4.48 17.10 5.71
CA LEU A 102 5.39 16.67 6.77
C LEU A 102 6.75 17.37 6.67
N TRP A 103 7.28 17.50 5.44
CA TRP A 103 8.49 18.25 5.19
C TRP A 103 8.36 19.73 5.58
N THR A 104 7.25 20.37 5.19
CA THR A 104 6.97 21.77 5.55
C THR A 104 6.87 21.94 7.06
N ALA A 105 6.16 21.04 7.75
CA ALA A 105 6.02 21.05 9.20
C ALA A 105 7.37 20.89 9.93
N GLN A 106 8.28 20.05 9.40
CA GLN A 106 9.65 19.95 9.89
C GLN A 106 10.44 21.24 9.63
N ALA A 107 10.32 21.84 8.45
CA ALA A 107 11.03 23.07 8.07
C ALA A 107 10.66 24.25 9.00
N ILE A 108 9.40 24.36 9.41
CA ILE A 108 8.92 25.37 10.36
C ILE A 108 9.02 24.93 11.82
N ARG A 109 9.71 23.81 12.10
CA ARG A 109 10.01 23.28 13.45
C ARG A 109 8.77 23.01 14.31
N LEU A 110 7.62 22.70 13.70
CA LEU A 110 6.40 22.34 14.44
C LEU A 110 6.55 21.01 15.18
N ALA A 111 7.29 20.05 14.62
CA ALA A 111 7.53 18.76 15.24
C ALA A 111 8.90 18.19 14.79
N PRO A 112 9.77 17.77 15.72
CA PRO A 112 10.99 17.03 15.39
C PRO A 112 10.63 15.57 15.06
N LEU A 113 10.05 15.34 13.88
CA LEU A 113 9.77 14.00 13.39
C LEU A 113 11.06 13.35 12.90
N SER A 114 11.34 12.11 13.30
CA SER A 114 12.46 11.36 12.70
C SER A 114 12.08 10.91 11.29
N ALA A 115 13.08 10.72 10.42
CA ALA A 115 12.87 10.22 9.05
C ALA A 115 12.13 8.87 9.03
N ALA A 116 12.33 8.02 10.04
CA ALA A 116 11.62 6.76 10.20
C ALA A 116 10.12 6.96 10.41
N HIS A 117 9.72 7.89 11.29
CA HIS A 117 8.30 8.20 11.52
C HIS A 117 7.64 8.82 10.28
N VAL A 118 8.37 9.68 9.54
CA VAL A 118 7.87 10.24 8.28
C VAL A 118 7.60 9.11 7.29
N LEU A 119 8.57 8.20 7.11
CA LEU A 119 8.42 7.06 6.21
C LEU A 119 7.25 6.15 6.62
N GLU A 120 7.08 5.86 7.92
CA GLU A 120 5.94 5.10 8.44
C GLU A 120 4.61 5.77 8.09
N VAL A 121 4.46 7.07 8.35
CA VAL A 121 3.23 7.81 8.02
C VAL A 121 2.94 7.76 6.52
N LEU A 122 3.97 7.87 5.67
CA LEU A 122 3.81 7.79 4.23
C LEU A 122 3.39 6.39 3.76
N ILE A 123 3.99 5.34 4.31
CA ILE A 123 3.64 3.94 3.97
C ILE A 123 2.23 3.61 4.45
N LEU A 124 1.89 3.97 5.69
CA LEU A 124 0.55 3.78 6.26
C LEU A 124 -0.49 4.57 5.46
N GLY A 125 -0.18 5.83 5.14
CA GLY A 125 -1.03 6.69 4.31
C GLY A 125 -1.25 6.11 2.92
N PHE A 126 -0.21 5.55 2.29
CA PHE A 126 -0.33 4.87 0.99
C PHE A 126 -1.29 3.69 1.07
N ILE A 127 -1.04 2.75 2.00
CA ILE A 127 -1.84 1.53 2.13
C ILE A 127 -3.29 1.87 2.48
N ALA A 128 -3.50 2.77 3.44
CA ALA A 128 -4.83 3.18 3.87
C ALA A 128 -5.60 3.90 2.76
N SER A 129 -4.98 4.87 2.08
CA SER A 129 -5.63 5.59 0.98
C SER A 129 -5.96 4.65 -0.18
N TRP A 130 -5.04 3.75 -0.54
CA TRP A 130 -5.27 2.78 -1.60
C TRP A 130 -6.40 1.80 -1.27
N LEU A 131 -6.44 1.27 -0.04
CA LEU A 131 -7.55 0.43 0.42
C LEU A 131 -8.88 1.17 0.44
N LEU A 132 -8.90 2.43 0.93
CA LEU A 132 -10.11 3.25 0.97
C LEU A 132 -10.63 3.57 -0.43
N ILE A 133 -9.76 3.99 -1.35
CA ILE A 133 -10.13 4.26 -2.74
C ILE A 133 -10.66 2.99 -3.40
N ARG A 134 -10.01 1.84 -3.17
CA ARG A 134 -10.45 0.56 -3.74
C ARG A 134 -11.77 0.07 -3.14
N LEU A 135 -11.97 0.20 -1.82
CA LEU A 135 -13.24 -0.12 -1.17
C LEU A 135 -14.36 0.79 -1.66
N PHE A 136 -14.10 2.08 -1.80
CA PHE A 136 -15.06 3.04 -2.33
C PHE A 136 -15.43 2.73 -3.79
N LEU A 137 -14.44 2.46 -4.63
CA LEU A 137 -14.67 2.06 -6.02
C LEU A 137 -15.40 0.71 -6.11
N HIS A 138 -15.13 -0.22 -5.20
CA HIS A 138 -15.83 -1.50 -5.13
C HIS A 138 -17.29 -1.33 -4.69
N TRP A 139 -17.55 -0.52 -3.65
CA TRP A 139 -18.90 -0.22 -3.16
C TRP A 139 -19.74 0.55 -4.16
N ARG A 140 -19.15 1.50 -4.89
CA ARG A 140 -19.87 2.32 -5.88
C ARG A 140 -20.18 1.55 -7.17
N ASN A 141 -19.42 0.51 -7.46
CA ASN A 141 -19.61 -0.36 -8.62
C ASN A 141 -20.37 -1.66 -8.27
N LEU A 142 -21.02 -1.74 -7.11
CA LEU A 142 -21.97 -2.80 -6.74
C LEU A 142 -23.39 -2.24 -6.79
#